data_AF-A0A653BMY6-F1
#
_entry.id   AF-A0A653BMY6-F1
#
_cell.length_a   1.000
_cell.length_b   1.000
_cell.length_c   1.000
_cell.angle_alpha   90.00
_cell.angle_beta   90.00
_cell.angle_gamma   90.00
#
_symmetry.space_group_name_H-M   'P 1'
#
loop_
_entity.id
_entity.type
_entity.pdbx_description
1 polymer ?
#
loop_
_entity_poly.entity_id
_entity_poly.type
_entity_poly.pdbx_seq_one_letter_code
_entity_poly.pdbx_strand_id
1 'polypeptide(L)'
;MESRNNKKRCTGRMTKHLGDLCIQSGLIAESLAYYTQAAETLKSVNDWLWLGAAYEGLSAASALVLYPDMQRNVPLHRNASLQEGSPRKSSSASQSATLTSRKIMPNTLTAEDILKRYREAIIHYSKYQNAGIIETEACFKAARIAVEQSHALQAASFLQNVVYINLTLSEQERIQRFETLADLYTQIGFARKAAFCLRLAATRYVSPQNPAPNWARCYALMLQSLPGHHLTLDPVEMRAANQGWPALQIQLLQELVLAARRTGHSALATRHMTFLLQTMWTHLR
;
A
#
# COMPACT_ATOMS: atom_id res chain seq x y z
N MET A 1 20.95 0.38 38.47
CA MET A 1 20.72 1.32 37.34
C MET A 1 19.59 0.88 36.41
N GLU A 2 19.37 -0.42 36.18
CA GLU A 2 18.33 -0.94 35.28
C GLU A 2 16.89 -0.56 35.68
N SER A 3 16.59 -0.46 36.98
CA SER A 3 15.24 -0.07 37.46
C SER A 3 14.81 1.33 37.01
N ARG A 4 15.72 2.31 36.98
CA ARG A 4 15.41 3.68 36.52
C ARG A 4 15.20 3.75 35.02
N ASN A 5 15.99 3.00 34.24
CA ASN A 5 15.84 2.91 32.79
C ASN A 5 14.57 2.15 32.41
N ASN A 6 14.23 1.08 33.12
CA ASN A 6 12.97 0.34 32.88
C ASN A 6 11.74 1.21 33.18
N LYS A 7 11.76 1.99 34.27
CA LYS A 7 10.70 2.98 34.53
C LYS A 7 10.55 3.97 33.37
N LYS A 8 11.66 4.55 32.89
CA LYS A 8 11.65 5.45 31.73
C LYS A 8 11.13 4.79 30.45
N ARG A 9 11.48 3.52 30.18
CA ARG A 9 10.93 2.75 29.05
C ARG A 9 9.41 2.62 29.17
N CYS A 10 8.91 2.18 30.31
CA CYS A 10 7.47 2.04 30.54
C CYS A 10 6.76 3.39 30.38
N THR A 11 7.32 4.48 30.93
CA THR A 11 6.78 5.83 30.73
C THR A 11 6.73 6.21 29.26
N GLY A 12 7.83 6.07 28.50
CA GLY A 12 7.85 6.42 27.08
C GLY A 12 6.87 5.61 26.23
N ARG A 13 6.74 4.31 26.50
CA ARG A 13 5.77 3.44 25.81
C ARG A 13 4.33 3.84 26.13
N MET A 14 4.04 4.14 27.39
CA MET A 14 2.72 4.62 27.82
C MET A 14 2.38 5.97 27.18
N THR A 15 3.33 6.91 27.13
CA THR A 15 3.14 8.20 26.46
C THR A 15 2.85 8.03 24.97
N LYS A 16 3.52 7.09 24.29
CA LYS A 16 3.20 6.74 22.90
C LYS A 16 1.75 6.26 22.77
N HIS A 17 1.31 5.35 23.65
CA HIS A 17 -0.07 4.86 23.65
C HIS A 17 -1.11 5.97 23.92
N LEU A 18 -0.81 6.90 24.82
CA LEU A 18 -1.66 8.09 25.01
C LEU A 18 -1.78 8.89 23.71
N GLY A 19 -0.68 9.05 22.96
CA GLY A 19 -0.72 9.64 21.63
C GLY A 19 -1.64 8.90 20.65
N ASP A 20 -1.58 7.56 20.63
CA ASP A 20 -2.45 6.73 19.78
C ASP A 20 -3.94 6.93 20.11
N LEU A 21 -4.28 6.96 21.41
CA LEU A 21 -5.63 7.22 21.88
C LEU A 21 -6.10 8.63 21.51
N CYS A 22 -5.21 9.62 21.59
CA CYS A 22 -5.52 11.01 21.20
C CYS A 22 -5.80 11.13 19.70
N ILE A 23 -5.07 10.42 18.82
CA ILE A 23 -5.42 10.36 17.40
C ILE A 23 -6.82 9.76 17.23
N GLN A 24 -7.11 8.64 17.88
CA GLN A 24 -8.39 7.94 17.75
C GLN A 24 -9.58 8.77 18.27
N SER A 25 -9.37 9.61 19.29
CA SER A 25 -10.38 10.53 19.81
C SER A 25 -10.51 11.83 19.02
N GLY A 26 -9.66 12.05 18.00
CA GLY A 26 -9.63 13.28 17.20
C GLY A 26 -8.87 14.45 17.82
N LEU A 27 -8.17 14.24 18.95
CA LEU A 27 -7.35 15.22 19.64
C LEU A 27 -5.94 15.31 19.03
N ILE A 28 -5.86 15.83 17.79
CA ILE A 28 -4.60 15.81 17.02
C ILE A 28 -3.50 16.65 17.68
N ALA A 29 -3.82 17.83 18.23
CA ALA A 29 -2.82 18.70 18.87
C ALA A 29 -2.13 18.03 20.07
N GLU A 30 -2.91 17.36 20.93
CA GLU A 30 -2.38 16.64 22.09
C GLU A 30 -1.58 15.41 21.65
N SER A 31 -2.04 14.71 20.60
CA SER A 31 -1.31 13.57 20.05
C SER A 31 0.11 13.94 19.60
N LEU A 32 0.29 15.09 18.94
CA LEU A 32 1.60 15.56 18.49
C LEU A 32 2.54 15.82 19.69
N ALA A 33 2.04 16.42 20.77
CA ALA A 33 2.81 16.64 21.99
C ALA A 33 3.23 15.31 22.64
N TYR A 34 2.29 14.35 22.76
CA TYR A 34 2.59 13.04 23.33
C TYR A 34 3.60 12.25 22.49
N TYR A 35 3.52 12.28 21.16
CA TYR A 35 4.50 11.58 20.33
C TYR A 35 5.90 12.21 20.41
N THR A 36 6.01 13.54 20.43
CA THR A 36 7.31 14.20 20.61
C THR A 36 7.93 13.85 21.97
N GLN A 37 7.13 13.90 23.05
CA GLN A 37 7.58 13.51 24.38
C GLN A 37 7.98 12.02 24.46
N ALA A 38 7.20 11.14 23.83
CA ALA A 38 7.52 9.71 23.75
C ALA A 38 8.84 9.50 22.99
N ALA A 39 9.06 10.19 21.87
CA ALA A 39 10.28 10.06 21.09
C ALA A 39 11.54 10.49 21.89
N GLU A 40 11.48 11.61 22.61
CA GLU A 40 12.60 12.07 23.44
C GLU A 40 12.94 11.08 24.57
N THR A 41 11.92 10.60 25.27
CA THR A 41 12.09 9.64 26.37
C THR A 41 12.62 8.30 25.87
N LEU A 42 12.07 7.74 24.79
CA LEU A 42 12.48 6.46 24.22
C LEU A 42 13.88 6.52 23.60
N LYS A 43 14.24 7.63 22.97
CA LYS A 43 15.60 7.89 22.47
C LYS A 43 16.62 7.88 23.61
N SER A 44 16.30 8.47 24.76
CA SER A 44 17.20 8.49 25.92
C SER A 44 17.49 7.10 26.52
N VAL A 45 16.64 6.10 26.25
CA VAL A 45 16.79 4.72 26.76
C VAL A 45 17.08 3.71 25.64
N ASN A 46 17.38 4.19 24.43
CA ASN A 46 17.70 3.39 23.25
C ASN A 46 16.65 2.30 22.94
N ASP A 47 15.37 2.58 23.16
CA ASP A 47 14.27 1.68 22.81
C ASP A 47 13.86 1.91 21.35
N TRP A 48 14.66 1.37 20.41
CA TRP A 48 14.56 1.69 18.98
C TRP A 48 13.22 1.29 18.37
N LEU A 49 12.66 0.13 18.75
CA LEU A 49 11.38 -0.34 18.22
C LEU A 49 10.26 0.66 18.53
N TRP A 50 10.16 1.08 19.79
CA TRP A 50 9.13 2.03 20.22
C TRP A 50 9.43 3.46 19.76
N LEU A 51 10.71 3.83 19.62
CA LEU A 51 11.10 5.10 19.01
C LEU A 51 10.63 5.18 17.55
N GLY A 52 10.79 4.10 16.78
CA GLY A 52 10.25 4.00 15.41
C GLY A 52 8.73 4.18 15.39
N ALA A 53 8.02 3.55 16.33
CA ALA A 53 6.57 3.68 16.47
C ALA A 53 6.12 5.09 16.88
N ALA A 54 6.91 5.81 17.70
CA ALA A 54 6.64 7.20 18.03
C ALA A 54 6.86 8.13 16.83
N TYR A 55 7.91 7.92 16.03
CA TYR A 55 8.14 8.67 14.79
C TYR A 55 7.08 8.40 13.73
N GLU A 56 6.64 7.16 13.58
CA GLU A 56 5.53 6.80 12.70
C GLU A 56 4.24 7.50 13.14
N GLY A 57 3.91 7.45 14.43
CA GLY A 57 2.73 8.12 15.00
C GLY A 57 2.76 9.64 14.82
N LEU A 58 3.91 10.27 15.09
CA LEU A 58 4.12 11.71 14.88
C LEU A 58 3.93 12.11 13.42
N SER A 59 4.47 11.29 12.51
CA SER A 59 4.39 11.49 11.07
C SER A 59 2.95 11.33 10.56
N ALA A 60 2.23 10.32 11.05
CA ALA A 60 0.82 10.10 10.73
C ALA A 60 -0.07 11.24 11.25
N ALA A 61 0.12 11.65 12.52
CA ALA A 61 -0.58 12.80 13.10
C ALA A 61 -0.33 14.08 12.29
N SER A 62 0.92 14.36 11.91
CA SER A 62 1.26 15.52 11.10
C SER A 62 0.65 15.45 9.70
N ALA A 63 0.62 14.26 9.09
CA ALA A 63 0.01 14.06 7.78
C ALA A 63 -1.52 14.31 7.80
N LEU A 64 -2.21 13.98 8.89
CA LEU A 64 -3.64 14.29 9.04
C LEU A 64 -3.92 15.80 9.06
N VAL A 65 -2.98 16.60 9.59
CA VAL A 65 -3.09 18.07 9.61
C VAL A 65 -2.85 18.66 8.23
N LEU A 66 -1.84 18.15 7.52
CA LEU A 66 -1.41 18.70 6.23
C LEU A 66 -2.26 18.21 5.05
N TYR A 67 -2.75 16.97 5.11
CA TYR A 67 -3.46 16.29 4.03
C TYR A 67 -4.81 15.71 4.51
N PRO A 68 -5.77 16.56 4.90
CA PRO A 68 -7.06 16.11 5.43
C PRO A 68 -7.91 15.33 4.43
N ASP A 69 -7.67 15.49 3.13
CA ASP A 69 -8.44 14.81 2.07
C ASP A 69 -7.88 13.41 1.70
N MET A 70 -6.71 13.03 2.22
CA MET A 70 -6.02 11.75 1.91
C MET A 70 -6.84 10.49 2.31
N GLN A 71 -7.92 10.62 3.10
CA GLN A 71 -8.67 9.49 3.66
C GLN A 71 -10.21 9.54 3.51
N ARG A 72 -10.79 10.45 2.72
CA ARG A 72 -12.27 10.57 2.67
C ARG A 72 -13.01 9.47 1.90
N ASN A 73 -12.32 8.52 1.28
CA ASN A 73 -12.95 7.59 0.32
C ASN A 73 -13.23 6.16 0.85
N VAL A 74 -13.04 5.88 2.14
CA VAL A 74 -13.49 4.60 2.71
C VAL A 74 -14.86 4.82 3.36
N PRO A 75 -15.97 4.34 2.77
CA PRO A 75 -17.25 4.38 3.45
C PRO A 75 -17.13 3.56 4.75
N LEU A 76 -17.22 4.25 5.89
CA LEU A 76 -17.28 3.59 7.19
C LEU A 76 -18.54 2.73 7.21
N HIS A 77 -18.36 1.41 7.14
CA HIS A 77 -19.46 0.46 7.32
C HIS A 77 -19.93 0.58 8.77
N ARG A 78 -21.00 1.35 8.99
CA ARG A 78 -21.64 1.46 10.31
C ARG A 78 -22.15 0.07 10.69
N ASN A 79 -21.62 -0.50 11.77
CA ASN A 79 -22.15 -1.72 12.33
C ASN A 79 -23.61 -1.48 12.76
N ALA A 80 -24.50 -2.40 12.41
CA ALA A 80 -25.94 -2.28 12.59
C ALA A 80 -26.41 -2.23 14.07
N SER A 81 -25.50 -2.27 15.04
CA SER A 81 -25.81 -2.26 16.48
C SER A 81 -26.16 -0.88 17.05
N LEU A 82 -26.17 0.18 16.24
CA LEU A 82 -26.51 1.57 16.64
C LEU A 82 -27.75 2.10 15.91
N GLN A 83 -28.77 1.26 15.68
CA GLN A 83 -30.09 1.75 15.26
C GLN A 83 -30.90 2.15 16.48
N GLU A 84 -30.76 3.41 16.90
CA GLU A 84 -31.70 4.04 17.80
C GLU A 84 -32.93 4.45 16.96
N GLY A 85 -34.08 3.85 17.27
CA GLY A 85 -35.26 3.90 16.43
C GLY A 85 -35.88 5.30 16.30
N SER A 86 -36.14 5.73 15.07
CA SER A 86 -37.31 6.53 14.68
C SER A 86 -37.39 6.69 13.15
N PRO A 87 -38.58 6.63 12.52
CA PRO A 87 -38.73 6.73 11.08
C PRO A 87 -38.89 8.19 10.60
N ARG A 88 -38.38 8.44 9.39
CA ARG A 88 -38.58 9.62 8.50
C ARG A 88 -37.68 10.83 8.75
N LYS A 89 -36.83 11.17 7.77
CA LYS A 89 -37.16 12.08 6.65
C LYS A 89 -35.94 12.23 5.74
N SER A 90 -36.19 12.25 4.45
CA SER A 90 -35.28 12.76 3.42
C SER A 90 -34.75 14.13 3.85
N SER A 91 -33.48 14.18 4.22
CA SER A 91 -32.72 15.41 4.19
C SER A 91 -31.34 15.09 3.65
N SER A 92 -31.04 15.71 2.51
CA SER A 92 -29.72 15.91 1.97
C SER A 92 -28.89 16.73 2.97
N ALA A 93 -28.45 16.08 4.03
CA ALA A 93 -27.48 16.65 4.94
C ALA A 93 -26.09 16.34 4.38
N SER A 94 -25.65 17.21 3.47
CA SER A 94 -24.24 17.50 3.28
C SER A 94 -23.67 17.84 4.66
N GLN A 95 -23.12 16.86 5.38
CA GLN A 95 -22.40 17.11 6.62
C GLN A 95 -21.02 17.63 6.27
N SER A 96 -21.01 18.90 5.88
CA SER A 96 -19.89 19.80 6.02
C SER A 96 -19.67 20.06 7.52
N ALA A 97 -18.93 19.19 8.16
CA ALA A 97 -18.34 19.40 9.48
C ALA A 97 -17.02 18.60 9.49
N THR A 98 -15.83 19.17 9.52
CA THR A 98 -15.36 20.46 10.05
C THR A 98 -14.32 21.03 9.09
N LEU A 99 -14.55 22.28 8.64
CA LEU A 99 -13.47 23.18 8.26
C LEU A 99 -12.66 23.46 9.54
N THR A 100 -11.70 22.59 9.88
CA THR A 100 -10.64 23.00 10.78
C THR A 100 -9.84 24.05 10.03
N SER A 101 -10.04 25.31 10.41
CA SER A 101 -9.17 26.42 10.05
C SER A 101 -7.72 25.94 10.10
N ARG A 102 -6.89 26.32 9.12
CA ARG A 102 -5.44 26.14 9.10
C ARG A 102 -4.77 26.86 10.28
N LYS A 103 -5.10 26.48 11.52
CA LYS A 103 -4.33 26.84 12.70
C LYS A 103 -3.08 25.98 12.62
N ILE A 104 -1.96 26.65 12.42
CA ILE A 104 -0.63 26.06 12.54
C ILE A 104 -0.59 25.41 13.93
N MET A 105 -0.76 24.10 14.00
CA MET A 105 -0.75 23.39 15.27
C MET A 105 0.70 23.28 15.74
N PRO A 106 0.98 23.56 17.02
CA PRO A 106 2.31 23.40 17.57
C PRO A 106 2.78 21.95 17.39
N ASN A 107 4.07 21.75 17.08
CA ASN A 107 4.71 20.46 16.82
C ASN A 107 4.28 19.71 15.55
N THR A 108 3.64 20.38 14.57
CA THR A 108 3.38 19.77 13.26
C THR A 108 4.68 19.67 12.45
N LEU A 109 5.03 18.48 11.97
CA LEU A 109 6.17 18.29 11.07
C LEU A 109 5.90 18.91 9.70
N THR A 110 6.94 19.41 9.04
CA THR A 110 6.86 19.82 7.63
C THR A 110 6.70 18.59 6.72
N ALA A 111 6.23 18.80 5.49
CA ALA A 111 6.04 17.73 4.50
C ALA A 111 7.32 16.88 4.28
N GLU A 112 8.49 17.53 4.22
CA GLU A 112 9.77 16.84 4.06
C GLU A 112 10.19 16.07 5.31
N ASP A 113 9.96 16.65 6.49
CA ASP A 113 10.36 16.04 7.74
C ASP A 113 9.53 14.80 8.04
N ILE A 114 8.28 14.75 7.61
CA ILE A 114 7.45 13.53 7.66
C ILE A 114 8.16 12.37 6.95
N LEU A 115 8.63 12.57 5.72
CA LEU A 115 9.31 11.49 4.97
C LEU A 115 10.66 11.11 5.61
N LYS A 116 11.40 12.08 6.17
CA LYS A 116 12.64 11.81 6.93
C LYS A 116 12.35 10.97 8.17
N ARG A 117 11.32 11.30 8.95
CA ARG A 117 10.91 10.53 10.15
C ARG A 117 10.45 9.12 9.81
N TYR A 118 9.74 8.93 8.70
CA TYR A 118 9.41 7.59 8.21
C TYR A 118 10.66 6.78 7.83
N ARG A 119 11.68 7.39 7.19
CA ARG A 119 12.96 6.71 6.92
C ARG A 119 13.64 6.28 8.22
N GLU A 120 13.71 7.18 9.20
CA GLU A 120 14.28 6.86 10.52
C GLU A 120 13.51 5.71 11.21
N ALA A 121 12.18 5.73 11.14
CA ALA A 121 11.32 4.68 11.70
C ALA A 121 11.58 3.33 11.03
N ILE A 122 11.65 3.28 9.69
CA ILE A 122 11.95 2.05 8.93
C ILE A 122 13.32 1.50 9.31
N ILE A 123 14.35 2.35 9.41
CA ILE A 123 15.69 1.95 9.86
C ILE A 123 15.67 1.39 11.29
N HIS A 124 14.79 1.91 12.15
CA HIS A 124 14.63 1.38 13.51
C HIS A 124 13.92 0.03 13.52
N TYR A 125 12.91 -0.17 12.66
CA TYR A 125 12.22 -1.45 12.52
C TYR A 125 13.11 -2.54 11.92
N SER A 126 13.93 -2.21 10.92
CA SER A 126 14.82 -3.17 10.26
C SER A 126 15.89 -3.78 11.19
N LYS A 127 16.11 -3.19 12.38
CA LYS A 127 16.98 -3.75 13.42
C LYS A 127 16.39 -5.01 14.08
N TYR A 128 15.09 -5.26 13.93
CA TYR A 128 14.37 -6.34 14.60
C TYR A 128 13.79 -7.32 13.59
N GLN A 129 14.24 -8.57 13.63
CA GLN A 129 13.83 -9.62 12.69
C GLN A 129 12.31 -9.88 12.70
N ASN A 130 11.66 -9.76 13.86
CA ASN A 130 10.23 -10.00 14.02
C ASN A 130 9.36 -8.76 13.70
N ALA A 131 9.97 -7.63 13.34
CA ALA A 131 9.25 -6.39 13.07
C ALA A 131 8.94 -6.16 11.58
N GLY A 132 9.23 -7.12 10.69
CA GLY A 132 9.09 -6.90 9.25
C GLY A 132 7.65 -6.59 8.80
N ILE A 133 6.62 -7.05 9.53
CA ILE A 133 5.22 -6.65 9.24
C ILE A 133 5.06 -5.13 9.45
N ILE A 134 5.55 -4.62 10.58
CA ILE A 134 5.47 -3.20 10.95
C ILE A 134 6.32 -2.36 9.97
N GLU A 135 7.50 -2.86 9.61
CA GLU A 135 8.36 -2.24 8.60
C GLU A 135 7.66 -2.11 7.25
N THR A 136 6.99 -3.18 6.80
CA THR A 136 6.23 -3.19 5.54
C THR A 136 5.10 -2.16 5.56
N GLU A 137 4.32 -2.11 6.65
CA GLU A 137 3.23 -1.15 6.81
C GLU A 137 3.74 0.30 6.86
N ALA A 138 4.86 0.55 7.54
CA ALA A 138 5.50 1.85 7.58
C ALA A 138 5.95 2.30 6.18
N CYS A 139 6.50 1.40 5.37
CA CYS A 139 6.87 1.69 3.98
C CYS A 139 5.64 2.04 3.12
N PHE A 140 4.52 1.33 3.27
CA PHE A 140 3.29 1.65 2.54
C PHE A 140 2.70 3.01 2.95
N LYS A 141 2.69 3.32 4.25
CA LYS A 141 2.22 4.63 4.75
C LYS A 141 3.11 5.77 4.23
N ALA A 142 4.44 5.60 4.29
CA ALA A 142 5.40 6.56 3.76
C ALA A 142 5.23 6.76 2.26
N ALA A 143 5.03 5.67 1.50
CA ALA A 143 4.81 5.74 0.06
C ALA A 143 3.51 6.49 -0.29
N ARG A 144 2.41 6.25 0.43
CA ARG A 144 1.14 6.98 0.23
C ARG A 144 1.30 8.48 0.47
N ILE A 145 1.96 8.86 1.56
CA ILE A 145 2.21 10.27 1.84
C ILE A 145 3.13 10.89 0.77
N ALA A 146 4.13 10.15 0.30
CA ALA A 146 5.01 10.62 -0.78
C ALA A 146 4.28 10.79 -2.12
N VAL A 147 3.25 9.97 -2.39
CA VAL A 147 2.37 10.13 -3.56
C VAL A 147 1.56 11.42 -3.46
N GLU A 148 0.96 11.71 -2.31
CA GLU A 148 0.23 12.97 -2.08
C GLU A 148 1.15 14.20 -2.21
N GLN A 149 2.41 14.07 -1.79
CA GLN A 149 3.42 15.11 -1.95
C GLN A 149 3.97 15.24 -3.39
N SER A 150 3.49 14.43 -4.34
CA SER A 150 4.00 14.37 -5.72
C SER A 150 5.50 14.00 -5.82
N HIS A 151 6.05 13.33 -4.80
CA HIS A 151 7.45 12.89 -4.74
C HIS A 151 7.60 11.44 -5.23
N ALA A 152 7.39 11.22 -6.52
CA ALA A 152 7.42 9.90 -7.17
C ALA A 152 8.67 9.06 -6.88
N LEU A 153 9.86 9.68 -6.92
CA LEU A 153 11.13 8.98 -6.70
C LEU A 153 11.27 8.46 -5.26
N GLN A 154 10.85 9.28 -4.29
CA GLN A 154 10.89 8.90 -2.89
C GLN A 154 9.89 7.79 -2.58
N ALA A 155 8.67 7.90 -3.12
CA ALA A 155 7.66 6.85 -3.02
C ALA A 155 8.19 5.52 -3.55
N ALA A 156 8.83 5.51 -4.73
CA ALA A 156 9.42 4.31 -5.32
C ALA A 156 10.55 3.72 -4.47
N SER A 157 11.35 4.53 -3.79
CA SER A 157 12.39 4.04 -2.87
C SER A 157 11.81 3.29 -1.68
N PHE A 158 10.70 3.78 -1.10
CA PHE A 158 10.01 3.09 -0.02
C PHE A 158 9.37 1.77 -0.48
N LEU A 159 8.75 1.76 -1.67
CA LEU A 159 8.15 0.54 -2.24
C LEU A 159 9.21 -0.51 -2.60
N GLN A 160 10.41 -0.10 -3.01
CA GLN A 160 11.50 -1.03 -3.27
C GLN A 160 11.94 -1.75 -1.98
N ASN A 161 11.99 -1.07 -0.84
CA ASN A 161 12.32 -1.70 0.45
C ASN A 161 11.35 -2.85 0.76
N VAL A 162 10.04 -2.67 0.52
CA VAL A 162 9.01 -3.70 0.76
C VAL A 162 9.31 -5.02 0.05
N VAL A 163 9.90 -4.96 -1.16
CA VAL A 163 10.22 -6.17 -1.94
C VAL A 163 11.36 -6.97 -1.31
N TYR A 164 12.28 -6.31 -0.59
CA TYR A 164 13.43 -6.95 0.06
C TYR A 164 13.13 -7.48 1.47
N ILE A 165 12.04 -7.03 2.11
CA ILE A 165 11.68 -7.50 3.45
C ILE A 165 11.21 -8.96 3.34
N ASN A 166 12.07 -9.88 3.80
CA ASN A 166 11.77 -11.30 3.79
C ASN A 166 10.84 -11.65 4.96
N LEU A 167 9.60 -12.02 4.65
CA LEU A 167 8.57 -12.36 5.64
C LEU A 167 7.93 -13.71 5.32
N THR A 168 7.76 -14.50 6.37
CA THR A 168 6.94 -15.71 6.35
C THR A 168 5.47 -15.31 6.42
N LEU A 169 4.84 -15.22 5.26
CA LEU A 169 3.44 -14.81 5.09
C LEU A 169 2.61 -15.96 4.53
N SER A 170 1.31 -15.90 4.76
CA SER A 170 0.36 -16.67 3.98
C SER A 170 0.37 -16.22 2.51
N GLU A 171 -0.03 -17.11 1.58
CA GLU A 171 -0.16 -16.75 0.17
C GLU A 171 -1.14 -15.57 -0.04
N GLN A 172 -2.20 -15.51 0.76
CA GLN A 172 -3.20 -14.43 0.69
C GLN A 172 -2.61 -13.06 1.05
N GLU A 173 -1.80 -12.99 2.11
CA GLU A 173 -1.11 -11.76 2.50
C GLU A 173 -0.04 -11.35 1.47
N ARG A 174 0.65 -12.32 0.85
CA ARG A 174 1.59 -12.03 -0.26
C ARG A 174 0.87 -11.42 -1.45
N ILE A 175 -0.28 -11.98 -1.83
CA ILE A 175 -1.12 -11.46 -2.92
C ILE A 175 -1.55 -10.03 -2.60
N GLN A 176 -2.10 -9.79 -1.41
CA GLN A 176 -2.54 -8.46 -1.01
C GLN A 176 -1.40 -7.44 -1.05
N ARG A 177 -0.19 -7.82 -0.64
CA ARG A 177 1.00 -6.95 -0.75
C ARG A 177 1.38 -6.60 -2.18
N PHE A 178 1.27 -7.54 -3.12
CA PHE A 178 1.55 -7.25 -4.52
C PHE A 178 0.46 -6.40 -5.17
N GLU A 179 -0.81 -6.58 -4.79
CA GLU A 179 -1.91 -5.70 -5.22
C GLU A 179 -1.69 -4.27 -4.69
N THR A 180 -1.37 -4.08 -3.41
CA THR A 180 -1.11 -2.73 -2.86
C THR A 180 0.14 -2.09 -3.47
N LEU A 181 1.20 -2.86 -3.74
CA LEU A 181 2.37 -2.38 -4.49
C LEU A 181 1.98 -1.92 -5.89
N ALA A 182 1.17 -2.69 -6.61
CA ALA A 182 0.71 -2.35 -7.95
C ALA A 182 -0.12 -1.07 -7.96
N ASP A 183 -1.06 -0.92 -7.01
CA ASP A 183 -1.89 0.28 -6.88
C ASP A 183 -1.04 1.53 -6.66
N LEU A 184 -0.07 1.47 -5.74
CA LEU A 184 0.82 2.59 -5.45
C LEU A 184 1.74 2.91 -6.62
N TYR A 185 2.31 1.91 -7.30
CA TYR A 185 3.10 2.16 -8.52
C TYR A 185 2.26 2.76 -9.65
N THR A 186 0.98 2.40 -9.75
CA THR A 186 0.05 2.98 -10.72
C THR A 186 -0.21 4.45 -10.41
N GLN A 187 -0.45 4.80 -9.14
CA GLN A 187 -0.63 6.19 -8.70
C GLN A 187 0.61 7.06 -8.95
N ILE A 188 1.81 6.49 -8.85
CA ILE A 188 3.08 7.18 -9.16
C ILE A 188 3.30 7.34 -10.68
N GLY A 189 2.61 6.56 -11.52
CA GLY A 189 2.81 6.52 -12.97
C GLY A 189 3.85 5.51 -13.45
N PHE A 190 4.34 4.63 -12.58
CA PHE A 190 5.32 3.59 -12.92
C PHE A 190 4.64 2.32 -13.47
N ALA A 191 4.06 2.45 -14.67
CA ALA A 191 3.22 1.43 -15.30
C ALA A 191 3.89 0.04 -15.43
N ARG A 192 5.18 -0.03 -15.79
CA ARG A 192 5.91 -1.31 -15.90
C ARG A 192 6.06 -2.02 -14.56
N LYS A 193 6.39 -1.28 -13.50
CA LYS A 193 6.55 -1.85 -12.15
C LYS A 193 5.20 -2.29 -11.60
N ALA A 194 4.15 -1.51 -11.84
CA ALA A 194 2.78 -1.88 -11.47
C ALA A 194 2.35 -3.18 -12.16
N ALA A 195 2.53 -3.27 -13.49
CA ALA A 195 2.18 -4.45 -14.26
C ALA A 195 2.97 -5.70 -13.84
N PHE A 196 4.25 -5.55 -13.48
CA PHE A 196 5.05 -6.63 -12.92
C PHE A 196 4.46 -7.14 -11.58
N CYS A 197 4.11 -6.23 -10.67
CA CYS A 197 3.47 -6.58 -9.40
C CYS A 197 2.12 -7.28 -9.60
N LEU A 198 1.28 -6.79 -10.53
CA LEU A 198 0.00 -7.42 -10.86
C LEU A 198 0.17 -8.84 -11.41
N ARG A 199 1.15 -9.05 -12.30
CA ARG A 199 1.47 -10.38 -12.82
C ARG A 199 1.92 -11.31 -11.70
N LEU A 200 2.77 -10.82 -10.79
CA LEU A 200 3.23 -11.60 -9.65
C LEU A 200 2.07 -11.97 -8.72
N ALA A 201 1.15 -11.05 -8.44
CA ALA A 201 -0.08 -11.35 -7.71
C ALA A 201 -0.93 -12.41 -8.44
N ALA A 202 -1.11 -12.26 -9.75
CA ALA A 202 -1.91 -13.17 -10.57
C ALA A 202 -1.37 -14.61 -10.56
N THR A 203 -0.05 -14.80 -10.70
CA THR A 203 0.57 -16.13 -10.66
C THR A 203 0.44 -16.80 -9.30
N ARG A 204 0.37 -16.04 -8.21
CA ARG A 204 0.18 -16.58 -6.85
C ARG A 204 -1.23 -17.05 -6.57
N TYR A 205 -2.25 -16.45 -7.19
CA TYR A 205 -3.62 -16.97 -7.15
C TYR A 205 -3.75 -18.41 -7.67
N VAL A 206 -2.82 -18.85 -8.52
CA VAL A 206 -2.84 -20.18 -9.15
C VAL A 206 -1.64 -21.04 -8.73
N SER A 207 -0.86 -20.57 -7.75
CA SER A 207 0.28 -21.32 -7.20
C SER A 207 -0.19 -22.62 -6.54
N PRO A 208 0.57 -23.73 -6.65
CA PRO A 208 0.25 -24.97 -5.96
C PRO A 208 0.27 -24.84 -4.42
N GLN A 209 0.88 -23.77 -3.89
CA GLN A 209 0.92 -23.47 -2.46
C GLN A 209 -0.37 -22.81 -1.95
N ASN A 210 -1.24 -22.36 -2.86
CA ASN A 210 -2.52 -21.74 -2.50
C ASN A 210 -3.62 -22.81 -2.39
N PRO A 211 -4.25 -23.01 -1.21
CA PRO A 211 -5.30 -24.01 -1.03
C PRO A 211 -6.58 -23.71 -1.83
N ALA A 212 -6.81 -22.44 -2.23
CA ALA A 212 -8.00 -22.01 -2.98
C ALA A 212 -7.61 -21.27 -4.26
N PRO A 213 -7.32 -21.97 -5.38
CA PRO A 213 -6.90 -21.33 -6.60
C PRO A 213 -8.03 -20.54 -7.26
N ASN A 214 -7.77 -19.28 -7.63
CA ASN A 214 -8.76 -18.42 -8.30
C ASN A 214 -8.29 -17.99 -9.70
N TRP A 215 -8.66 -18.79 -10.70
CA TRP A 215 -8.31 -18.56 -12.10
C TRP A 215 -8.99 -17.32 -12.69
N ALA A 216 -10.18 -16.95 -12.23
CA ALA A 216 -10.90 -15.77 -12.70
C ALA A 216 -10.18 -14.48 -12.28
N ARG A 217 -9.74 -14.41 -11.02
CA ARG A 217 -8.96 -13.28 -10.51
C ARG A 217 -7.58 -13.20 -11.15
N CYS A 218 -6.92 -14.35 -11.34
CA CYS A 218 -5.67 -14.45 -12.10
C CYS A 218 -5.82 -13.85 -13.51
N TYR A 219 -6.86 -14.25 -14.25
CA TYR A 219 -7.15 -13.72 -15.59
C TYR A 219 -7.40 -12.21 -15.58
N ALA A 220 -8.19 -11.70 -14.63
CA ALA A 220 -8.49 -10.27 -14.51
C ALA A 220 -7.24 -9.43 -14.23
N LEU A 221 -6.39 -9.86 -13.28
CA LEU A 221 -5.15 -9.14 -12.95
C LEU A 221 -4.13 -9.20 -14.10
N MET A 222 -4.05 -10.32 -14.82
CA MET A 222 -3.20 -10.41 -16.01
C MET A 222 -3.63 -9.45 -17.11
N LEU A 223 -4.94 -9.33 -17.37
CA LEU A 223 -5.49 -8.33 -18.30
C LEU A 223 -5.12 -6.90 -17.90
N GLN A 224 -5.22 -6.56 -16.62
CA GLN A 224 -4.82 -5.24 -16.11
C GLN A 224 -3.31 -4.98 -16.28
N SER A 225 -2.48 -6.03 -16.29
CA SER A 225 -1.03 -5.90 -16.47
C SER A 225 -0.58 -5.70 -17.92
N LEU A 226 -1.43 -5.95 -18.92
CA LEU A 226 -1.03 -5.93 -20.34
C LEU A 226 -0.52 -4.55 -20.82
N PRO A 227 -1.17 -3.41 -20.50
CA PRO A 227 -0.71 -2.10 -20.95
C PRO A 227 0.70 -1.76 -20.47
N GLY A 228 1.07 -2.18 -19.25
CA GLY A 228 2.42 -1.94 -18.71
C GLY A 228 3.53 -2.71 -19.43
N HIS A 229 3.20 -3.77 -20.16
CA HIS A 229 4.14 -4.54 -20.99
C HIS A 229 4.09 -4.13 -22.47
N HIS A 230 3.43 -3.01 -22.78
CA HIS A 230 3.16 -2.56 -24.15
C HIS A 230 2.44 -3.64 -24.99
N LEU A 231 1.52 -4.37 -24.36
CA LEU A 231 0.67 -5.36 -25.03
C LEU A 231 -0.76 -4.83 -25.12
N THR A 232 -1.27 -4.69 -26.34
CA THR A 232 -2.69 -4.42 -26.61
C THR A 232 -3.31 -5.65 -27.27
N LEU A 233 -4.61 -5.88 -27.02
CA LEU A 233 -5.34 -7.02 -27.62
C LEU A 233 -5.94 -6.68 -29.00
N ASP A 234 -5.48 -5.59 -29.61
CA ASP A 234 -5.81 -5.19 -30.97
C ASP A 234 -4.67 -5.59 -31.93
N PRO A 235 -4.91 -6.51 -32.90
CA PRO A 235 -3.90 -6.95 -33.85
C PRO A 235 -3.30 -5.83 -34.70
N VAL A 236 -4.07 -4.78 -34.99
CA VAL A 236 -3.63 -3.66 -35.86
C VAL A 236 -2.66 -2.77 -35.09
N GLU A 237 -3.04 -2.37 -33.87
CA GLU A 237 -2.20 -1.56 -33.01
C GLU A 237 -0.91 -2.29 -32.62
N MET A 238 -0.99 -3.58 -32.31
CA MET A 238 0.18 -4.36 -31.88
C MET A 238 1.23 -4.47 -33.00
N ARG A 239 0.79 -4.69 -34.24
CA ARG A 239 1.69 -4.78 -35.40
C ARG A 239 2.32 -3.44 -35.75
N ALA A 240 1.59 -2.34 -35.53
CA ALA A 240 2.10 -0.99 -35.76
C ALA A 240 3.08 -0.54 -34.66
N ALA A 241 2.84 -0.94 -33.41
CA ALA A 241 3.61 -0.47 -32.26
C ALA A 241 5.04 -1.04 -32.21
N ASN A 242 5.25 -2.30 -32.64
CA ASN A 242 6.52 -3.06 -32.56
C ASN A 242 7.39 -2.71 -31.33
N GLN A 243 6.76 -2.64 -30.17
CA GLN A 243 7.35 -2.16 -28.92
C GLN A 243 7.21 -3.22 -27.82
N GLY A 244 8.18 -3.23 -26.90
CA GLY A 244 8.21 -4.11 -25.74
C GLY A 244 9.18 -5.28 -25.90
N TRP A 245 8.96 -6.33 -25.11
CA TRP A 245 9.82 -7.51 -25.07
C TRP A 245 9.05 -8.72 -25.60
N PRO A 246 9.26 -9.15 -26.86
CA PRO A 246 8.45 -10.18 -27.49
C PRO A 246 8.42 -11.51 -26.71
N ALA A 247 9.56 -11.95 -26.17
CA ALA A 247 9.62 -13.16 -25.35
C ALA A 247 8.71 -13.07 -24.10
N LEU A 248 8.69 -11.91 -23.44
CA LEU A 248 7.85 -11.66 -22.27
C LEU A 248 6.37 -11.57 -22.64
N GLN A 249 6.07 -10.90 -23.76
CA GLN A 249 4.73 -10.75 -24.31
C GLN A 249 4.12 -12.11 -24.71
N ILE A 250 4.92 -12.97 -25.36
CA ILE A 250 4.54 -14.35 -25.68
C ILE A 250 4.22 -15.13 -24.40
N GLN A 251 5.09 -15.05 -23.38
CA GLN A 251 4.86 -15.73 -22.11
C GLN A 251 3.56 -15.24 -21.43
N LEU A 252 3.33 -13.93 -21.38
CA LEU A 252 2.10 -13.33 -20.84
C LEU A 252 0.85 -13.83 -21.57
N LEU A 253 0.88 -13.86 -22.90
CA LEU A 253 -0.22 -14.36 -23.72
C LEU A 253 -0.47 -15.85 -23.49
N GLN A 254 0.57 -16.66 -23.35
CA GLN A 254 0.44 -18.09 -23.01
C GLN A 254 -0.17 -18.30 -21.62
N GLU A 255 0.28 -17.53 -20.62
CA GLU A 255 -0.30 -17.53 -19.27
C GLU A 255 -1.79 -17.11 -19.31
N LEU A 256 -2.13 -16.10 -20.11
CA LEU A 256 -3.49 -15.62 -20.33
C LEU A 256 -4.39 -16.70 -20.97
N VAL A 257 -3.90 -17.39 -22.01
CA VAL A 257 -4.60 -18.51 -22.66
C VAL A 257 -4.84 -19.65 -21.66
N LEU A 258 -3.84 -19.97 -20.83
CA LEU A 258 -3.97 -21.00 -19.81
C LEU A 258 -5.04 -20.64 -18.78
N ALA A 259 -5.04 -19.41 -18.27
CA ALA A 259 -6.05 -18.95 -17.33
C ALA A 259 -7.45 -18.95 -17.95
N ALA A 260 -7.61 -18.44 -19.18
CA ALA A 260 -8.89 -18.45 -19.89
C ALA A 260 -9.43 -19.88 -20.05
N ARG A 261 -8.59 -20.85 -20.41
CA ARG A 261 -8.96 -22.26 -20.52
C ARG A 261 -9.39 -22.86 -19.18
N ARG A 262 -8.68 -22.54 -18.10
CA ARG A 262 -9.00 -23.03 -16.74
C ARG A 262 -10.28 -22.41 -16.15
N THR A 263 -10.65 -21.20 -16.57
CA THR A 263 -11.94 -20.58 -16.20
C THR A 263 -13.14 -21.15 -16.95
N GLY A 264 -12.95 -22.02 -17.94
CA GLY A 264 -14.03 -22.61 -18.75
C GLY A 264 -14.42 -21.80 -19.99
N HIS A 265 -13.77 -20.66 -20.27
CA HIS A 265 -14.06 -19.83 -21.44
C HIS A 265 -13.21 -20.22 -22.65
N SER A 266 -13.53 -21.35 -23.28
CA SER A 266 -12.78 -21.87 -24.43
C SER A 266 -12.71 -20.91 -25.62
N ALA A 267 -13.78 -20.14 -25.87
CA ALA A 267 -13.80 -19.15 -26.95
C ALA A 267 -12.78 -18.02 -26.75
N LEU A 268 -12.60 -17.56 -25.51
CA LEU A 268 -11.59 -16.53 -25.18
C LEU A 268 -10.17 -17.08 -25.33
N ALA A 269 -9.95 -18.34 -24.92
CA ALA A 269 -8.66 -18.98 -25.11
C ALA A 269 -8.28 -19.09 -26.60
N THR A 270 -9.23 -19.48 -27.47
CA THR A 270 -9.01 -19.51 -28.93
C THR A 270 -8.73 -18.12 -29.50
N ARG A 271 -9.43 -17.08 -29.04
CA ARG A 271 -9.16 -15.69 -29.45
C ARG A 271 -7.76 -15.24 -29.07
N HIS A 272 -7.32 -15.50 -27.84
CA HIS A 272 -5.98 -15.12 -27.40
C HIS A 272 -4.87 -15.91 -28.12
N MET A 273 -5.13 -17.18 -28.45
CA MET A 273 -4.19 -18.02 -29.20
C MET A 273 -4.08 -17.57 -30.67
N THR A 274 -5.21 -17.26 -31.32
CA THR A 274 -5.20 -16.70 -32.68
C THR A 274 -4.52 -15.33 -32.73
N PHE A 275 -4.73 -14.49 -31.72
CA PHE A 275 -4.02 -13.22 -31.56
C PHE A 275 -2.49 -13.42 -31.46
N LEU A 276 -2.03 -14.36 -30.62
CA LEU A 276 -0.61 -14.70 -30.49
C LEU A 276 -0.01 -15.10 -31.84
N LEU A 277 -0.68 -15.99 -32.58
CA LEU A 277 -0.22 -16.43 -33.90
C LEU A 277 -0.25 -15.30 -34.93
N GLN A 278 -1.23 -14.41 -34.91
CA GLN A 278 -1.35 -13.32 -35.88
C GLN A 278 -0.32 -12.19 -35.68
N THR A 279 0.09 -11.95 -34.43
CA THR A 279 0.93 -10.80 -34.05
C THR A 279 2.37 -11.17 -33.72
N MET A 280 2.61 -12.36 -33.15
CA MET A 280 3.92 -12.77 -32.61
C MET A 280 4.58 -13.93 -33.37
N TRP A 281 4.05 -14.34 -34.53
CA TRP A 281 4.60 -15.44 -35.32
C TRP A 281 6.10 -15.29 -35.64
N THR A 282 6.53 -14.07 -35.93
CA THR A 282 7.93 -13.75 -36.24
C THR A 282 8.88 -14.00 -35.07
N HIS A 283 8.38 -13.94 -33.84
CA HIS A 283 9.15 -14.08 -32.60
C HIS A 283 9.00 -15.46 -31.94
N LEU A 284 8.19 -16.35 -32.53
CA LEU A 284 7.98 -17.73 -32.05
C LEU A 284 8.98 -18.73 -32.65
N ARG A 285 9.85 -18.30 -33.58
CA ARG A 285 10.95 -19.10 -34.15
C ARG A 285 12.21 -18.93 -33.32
#